data_AF-A0A7C9PWG9-F1
#
_entry.id   AF-A0A7C9PWG9-F1
#
_cell.length_a   1.000
_cell.length_b   1.000
_cell.length_c   1.000
_cell.angle_alpha   90.00
_cell.angle_beta   90.00
_cell.angle_gamma   90.00
#
_symmetry.space_group_name_H-M   'P 1'
#
loop_
_entity.id
_entity.type
_entity.pdbx_description
1 polymer ?
#
loop_
_entity_poly.entity_id
_entity_poly.type
_entity_poly.pdbx_seq_one_letter_code
_entity_poly.pdbx_strand_id
1 'polypeptide(L)'
;MNSNEENPLRRKLEEDLQGSEWLQKFKALSFGLSKLKAEIPITQLCQMEWMAESETLAIRCPNPEVWQGLLAQTEKMARLNIMAKRFIIKCSDRQDIVVEALEPGC
;
A
#
# COMPACT_ATOMS: atom_id res chain seq x y z
N MET A 1 7.25 28.70 33.83
CA MET A 1 6.26 27.64 33.55
C MET A 1 5.40 28.17 32.40
N ASN A 2 5.56 27.63 31.19
CA ASN A 2 4.81 28.10 30.02
C ASN A 2 3.39 27.56 30.10
N SER A 3 2.43 28.48 30.18
CA SER A 3 1.01 28.24 29.99
C SER A 3 0.76 27.81 28.53
N ASN A 4 1.08 26.56 28.21
CA ASN A 4 0.42 25.85 27.11
C ASN A 4 -1.00 25.51 27.59
N GLU A 5 -1.85 26.52 27.69
CA GLU A 5 -3.28 26.28 27.71
C GLU A 5 -3.62 25.54 26.40
N GLU A 6 -4.15 24.33 26.55
CA GLU A 6 -4.71 23.51 25.47
C GLU A 6 -5.66 24.38 24.67
N ASN A 7 -5.20 24.91 23.53
CA ASN A 7 -6.04 25.67 22.64
C ASN A 7 -7.19 24.73 22.20
N PRO A 8 -8.45 25.00 22.57
CA PRO A 8 -9.56 24.08 22.31
C PRO A 8 -9.80 23.90 20.81
N LEU A 9 -9.42 24.88 19.98
CA LEU A 9 -9.45 24.75 18.52
C LEU A 9 -8.38 23.77 18.03
N ARG A 10 -7.21 23.72 18.67
CA ARG A 10 -6.15 22.76 18.33
C ARG A 10 -6.58 21.34 18.68
N ARG A 11 -7.16 21.14 19.87
CA ARG A 11 -7.68 19.84 20.30
C ARG A 11 -8.81 19.35 19.39
N LYS A 12 -9.75 20.23 19.04
CA LYS A 12 -10.83 19.93 18.08
C LYS A 12 -10.27 19.59 16.69
N LEU A 13 -9.27 20.34 16.20
CA LEU A 13 -8.63 20.05 14.93
C LEU A 13 -7.91 18.69 14.94
N GLU A 14 -7.25 18.34 16.05
CA GLU A 14 -6.61 17.04 16.24
C GLU A 14 -7.63 15.89 16.29
N GLU A 15 -8.75 16.09 16.96
CA GLU A 15 -9.87 15.13 17.00
C GLU A 15 -10.50 14.95 15.61
N ASP A 16 -10.74 16.03 14.88
CA ASP A 16 -11.26 15.99 13.50
C ASP A 16 -10.27 15.32 12.54
N LEU A 17 -8.97 15.59 12.70
CA LEU A 17 -7.90 14.92 11.94
C LEU A 17 -7.84 13.42 12.26
N GLN A 18 -7.94 13.03 13.52
CA GLN A 18 -7.91 11.62 13.92
C GLN A 18 -9.17 10.87 13.50
N GLY A 19 -10.32 11.54 13.49
CA GLY A 19 -11.60 11.02 12.99
C GLY A 19 -11.70 11.00 11.46
N SER A 20 -10.77 11.64 10.75
CA SER A 20 -10.77 11.69 9.29
C SER A 20 -10.60 10.30 8.69
N GLU A 21 -11.62 9.86 7.95
CA GLU A 21 -11.60 8.61 7.17
C GLU A 21 -10.40 8.55 6.22
N TRP A 22 -10.06 9.69 5.62
CA TRP A 22 -8.90 9.81 4.73
C TRP A 22 -7.59 9.50 5.48
N LEU A 23 -7.40 10.03 6.68
CA LEU A 23 -6.18 9.78 7.46
C LEU A 23 -6.08 8.32 7.89
N GLN A 24 -7.21 7.71 8.26
CA GLN A 24 -7.25 6.28 8.62
C GLN A 24 -6.90 5.39 7.42
N LYS A 25 -7.47 5.68 6.23
CA LYS A 25 -7.11 5.00 4.97
C LYS A 25 -5.63 5.17 4.63
N PHE A 26 -5.08 6.37 4.79
CA PHE A 26 -3.66 6.63 4.54
C PHE A 26 -2.74 5.85 5.49
N LYS A 27 -3.08 5.79 6.78
CA LYS A 27 -2.33 5.00 7.77
C LYS A 27 -2.35 3.51 7.43
N ALA A 28 -3.52 2.98 7.11
CA ALA A 28 -3.70 1.58 6.74
C ALA A 28 -2.94 1.23 5.45
N LEU A 29 -2.97 2.10 4.44
CA LEU A 29 -2.15 1.96 3.23
C LEU A 29 -0.65 1.96 3.55
N SER A 30 -0.17 2.91 4.35
CA SER A 30 1.24 3.03 4.71
C SER A 30 1.74 1.79 5.46
N PHE A 31 0.92 1.26 6.37
CA PHE A 31 1.18 0.01 7.06
C PHE A 31 1.21 -1.17 6.08
N GLY A 32 0.23 -1.26 5.18
CA GLY A 32 0.14 -2.29 4.15
C GLY A 32 1.35 -2.32 3.23
N LEU A 33 1.80 -1.16 2.75
CA LEU A 33 3.01 -1.03 1.93
C LEU A 33 4.27 -1.45 2.68
N SER A 34 4.36 -1.10 3.97
CA SER A 34 5.47 -1.52 4.82
C SER A 34 5.50 -3.04 4.99
N LYS A 35 4.33 -3.65 5.22
CA LYS A 35 4.17 -5.10 5.30
C LYS A 35 4.55 -5.80 3.99
N LEU A 36 4.11 -5.28 2.85
CA LEU A 36 4.48 -5.79 1.52
C LEU A 36 6.00 -5.79 1.33
N LYS A 37 6.69 -4.70 1.69
CA LYS A 37 8.15 -4.60 1.60
C LYS A 37 8.90 -5.53 2.54
N ALA A 38 8.32 -5.86 3.70
CA ALA A 38 8.91 -6.81 4.64
C ALA A 38 8.75 -8.26 4.17
N GLU A 39 7.55 -8.60 3.67
CA GLU A 39 7.20 -9.94 3.25
C GLU A 39 7.74 -10.30 1.86
N ILE A 40 7.85 -9.33 0.97
CA ILE A 40 8.31 -9.50 -0.41
C ILE A 40 9.40 -8.45 -0.68
N PRO A 41 10.64 -8.66 -0.19
CA PRO A 41 11.69 -7.65 -0.18
C PRO A 41 12.06 -7.10 -1.56
N ILE A 42 11.88 -7.91 -2.61
CA ILE A 42 12.16 -7.50 -4.00
C ILE A 42 11.27 -6.31 -4.45
N THR A 43 10.11 -6.10 -3.81
CA THR A 43 9.26 -4.91 -4.04
C THR A 43 9.94 -3.60 -3.65
N GLN A 44 10.99 -3.63 -2.82
CA GLN A 44 11.75 -2.43 -2.45
C GLN A 44 12.50 -1.82 -3.63
N LEU A 45 12.80 -2.62 -4.65
CA LEU A 45 13.45 -2.18 -5.89
C LEU A 45 12.45 -1.59 -6.89
N CYS A 46 11.15 -1.70 -6.61
CA CYS A 46 10.09 -1.29 -7.52
C CYS A 46 9.52 0.07 -7.16
N GLN A 47 9.06 0.80 -8.17
CA GLN A 47 8.20 1.96 -7.96
C GLN A 47 6.76 1.50 -7.73
N MET A 48 6.11 2.01 -6.69
CA MET A 48 4.74 1.63 -6.34
C MET A 48 3.80 2.83 -6.40
N GLU A 49 2.63 2.63 -6.98
CA GLU A 49 1.61 3.65 -7.19
C GLU A 49 0.24 3.10 -6.77
N TRP A 50 -0.41 3.79 -5.83
CA TRP A 50 -1.74 3.43 -5.35
C TRP A 50 -2.82 4.14 -6.17
N MET A 51 -3.72 3.35 -6.77
CA MET A 51 -4.88 3.84 -7.51
C MET A 51 -6.11 3.72 -6.62
N ALA A 52 -6.51 4.84 -6.02
CA ALA A 52 -7.55 4.88 -4.99
C ALA A 52 -8.94 4.46 -5.50
N GLU A 53 -9.32 4.84 -6.72
CA GLU A 53 -10.64 4.53 -7.29
C GLU A 53 -10.88 3.03 -7.50
N SER A 54 -9.82 2.30 -7.81
CA SER A 54 -9.86 0.86 -8.11
C SER A 54 -9.22 0.01 -7.00
N GLU A 55 -8.83 0.62 -5.88
CA GLU A 55 -8.11 -0.01 -4.76
C GLU A 55 -6.96 -0.91 -5.26
N THR A 56 -6.22 -0.41 -6.26
CA THR A 56 -5.22 -1.20 -6.98
C THR A 56 -3.82 -0.67 -6.70
N LEU A 57 -2.88 -1.57 -6.42
CA LEU A 57 -1.46 -1.24 -6.29
C LEU A 57 -0.70 -1.59 -7.57
N ALA A 58 -0.26 -0.58 -8.31
CA ALA A 58 0.63 -0.77 -9.45
C ALA A 58 2.09 -0.85 -8.98
N ILE A 59 2.78 -1.92 -9.35
CA ILE A 59 4.19 -2.19 -9.04
C ILE A 59 4.98 -2.17 -10.34
N ARG A 60 5.76 -1.11 -10.56
CA ARG A 60 6.61 -0.95 -11.74
C ARG A 60 8.01 -1.47 -11.43
N CYS A 61 8.38 -2.54 -12.10
CA CYS A 61 9.67 -3.20 -11.98
C CYS A 61 10.73 -2.43 -12.80
N PRO A 62 11.94 -2.23 -12.28
CA PRO A 62 13.01 -1.52 -12.99
C PRO A 62 13.66 -2.35 -14.10
N ASN A 63 13.59 -3.68 -14.02
CA ASN A 63 14.18 -4.59 -14.99
C ASN A 63 13.46 -5.96 -15.01
N PRO A 64 13.72 -6.80 -16.02
CA PRO A 64 13.07 -8.11 -16.15
C PRO A 64 13.40 -9.12 -15.04
N GLU A 65 14.57 -9.02 -14.39
CA GLU A 65 14.98 -9.92 -13.31
C GLU A 65 14.11 -9.71 -12.07
N VAL A 66 13.85 -8.44 -11.72
CA VAL A 66 12.93 -8.06 -10.64
C VAL A 66 11.50 -8.51 -10.95
N TRP A 67 11.07 -8.36 -12.21
CA TRP A 67 9.75 -8.82 -12.65
C TRP A 67 9.60 -10.35 -12.51
N GLN A 68 10.61 -11.13 -12.91
CA GLN A 68 10.64 -12.59 -12.75
C GLN A 68 10.59 -12.99 -11.28
N GLY A 69 11.38 -12.33 -10.43
CA GLY A 69 11.38 -12.59 -8.99
C GLY A 69 10.05 -12.26 -8.33
N LEU A 70 9.37 -11.20 -8.76
CA LEU A 70 8.01 -10.87 -8.30
C LEU A 70 6.96 -11.86 -8.79
N LEU A 71 7.08 -12.33 -10.04
CA LEU A 71 6.18 -13.33 -10.61
C LEU A 71 6.13 -14.60 -9.75
N ALA A 72 7.29 -15.06 -9.26
CA ALA A 72 7.41 -16.20 -8.35
C ALA A 72 6.78 -15.98 -6.97
N GLN A 73 6.44 -14.74 -6.61
CA GLN A 73 5.87 -14.35 -5.31
C GLN A 73 4.40 -13.89 -5.43
N THR A 74 3.79 -14.00 -6.61
CA THR A 74 2.41 -13.54 -6.87
C THR A 74 1.37 -14.16 -5.94
N GLU A 75 1.50 -15.45 -5.61
CA GLU A 75 0.62 -16.11 -4.63
C GLU A 75 0.77 -15.49 -3.23
N LYS A 76 2.01 -15.19 -2.83
CA LYS A 76 2.27 -14.50 -1.57
C LYS A 76 1.66 -13.10 -1.58
N MET A 77 1.79 -12.37 -2.69
CA MET A 77 1.15 -11.06 -2.89
C MET A 77 -0.37 -11.13 -2.76
N ALA A 78 -1.01 -12.09 -3.41
CA ALA A 78 -2.45 -12.27 -3.37
C ALA A 78 -2.96 -12.47 -1.93
N ARG A 79 -2.20 -13.16 -1.08
CA ARG A 79 -2.54 -13.43 0.32
C ARG A 79 -2.23 -12.25 1.27
N LEU A 80 -1.55 -11.21 0.80
CA LEU A 80 -1.24 -10.05 1.64
C LEU A 80 -2.49 -9.18 1.81
N ASN A 81 -3.05 -9.21 3.02
CA ASN A 81 -4.11 -8.27 3.40
C ASN A 81 -3.51 -6.86 3.61
N ILE A 82 -3.47 -6.06 2.54
CA ILE A 82 -2.90 -4.70 2.52
C ILE A 82 -3.82 -3.67 1.86
N MET A 83 -5.14 -3.84 1.99
CA MET A 83 -6.22 -3.04 1.37
C MET A 83 -6.30 -3.07 -0.16
N ALA A 84 -5.23 -3.44 -0.86
CA ALA A 84 -5.26 -3.65 -2.30
C ALA A 84 -6.24 -4.78 -2.64
N LYS A 85 -7.23 -4.50 -3.49
CA LYS A 85 -8.05 -5.53 -4.14
C LYS A 85 -7.29 -6.20 -5.28
N ARG A 86 -6.39 -5.47 -5.90
CA ARG A 86 -5.61 -5.92 -7.05
C ARG A 86 -4.20 -5.37 -7.03
N PHE A 87 -3.28 -6.15 -7.55
CA PHE A 87 -1.91 -5.75 -7.87
C PHE A 87 -1.71 -5.80 -9.39
N ILE A 88 -1.02 -4.81 -9.94
CA ILE A 88 -0.62 -4.80 -11.34
C ILE A 88 0.90 -4.70 -11.40
N ILE A 89 1.57 -5.76 -11.88
CA ILE A 89 3.01 -5.82 -12.01
C ILE A 89 3.39 -5.44 -13.44
N LYS A 90 4.09 -4.31 -13.59
CA LYS A 90 4.50 -3.75 -14.88
C LYS A 90 6.01 -3.85 -15.04
N CYS A 91 6.48 -4.13 -16.26
CA CYS A 91 7.88 -4.03 -16.65
C CYS A 91 7.93 -3.54 -18.10
N SER A 92 8.87 -2.66 -18.42
CA SER A 92 9.10 -2.24 -19.81
C SER A 92 9.31 -3.47 -20.68
N ASP A 93 8.64 -3.52 -21.83
CA ASP A 93 8.75 -4.58 -22.84
C ASP A 93 8.19 -5.95 -22.40
N ARG A 94 7.36 -6.01 -21.35
CA ARG A 94 6.65 -7.21 -20.91
C ARG A 94 5.15 -6.97 -20.81
N GLN A 95 4.38 -8.05 -20.84
CA GLN A 95 2.96 -7.99 -20.56
C GLN A 95 2.73 -7.73 -19.06
N ASP A 96 1.77 -6.85 -18.76
CA ASP A 96 1.32 -6.58 -17.41
C ASP A 96 0.73 -7.85 -16.79
N ILE A 97 1.13 -8.15 -15.55
CA ILE A 97 0.53 -9.22 -14.76
C ILE A 97 -0.47 -8.62 -13.81
N VAL A 98 -1.67 -9.17 -13.79
CA VAL A 98 -2.72 -8.81 -12.83
C VAL A 98 -2.83 -9.92 -11.79
N VAL A 99 -2.74 -9.54 -10.52
CA VAL A 99 -2.93 -10.44 -9.39
C VAL A 99 -4.10 -9.91 -8.57
N GLU A 100 -5.16 -10.69 -8.43
CA GLU A 100 -6.26 -10.37 -7.53
C GLU A 100 -5.87 -10.74 -6.10
N ALA A 101 -6.17 -9.86 -5.14
CA ALA A 101 -6.02 -10.19 -3.74
C ALA A 101 -7.05 -11.26 -3.37
N LEU A 102 -6.61 -12.26 -2.61
CA LEU A 102 -7.52 -13.19 -1.99
C LEU A 102 -8.20 -12.45 -0.85
N GLU A 103 -9.53 -12.36 -0.92
CA GLU A 103 -10.30 -11.87 0.22
C GLU A 103 -9.91 -12.70 1.45
N PRO A 104 -9.67 -12.08 2.62
CA PRO A 104 -9.52 -12.82 3.85
C PRO A 104 -10.84 -13.57 4.09
N GLY A 105 -10.86 -14.85 3.70
CA GLY A 105 -12.03 -15.71 3.82
C GLY A 105 -12.47 -15.84 5.29
N CYS A 106 -13.80 -15.83 5.45
CA CYS A 106 -14.61 -16.14 6.63
C CYS A 106 -14.01 -17.07 7.68
#